data_AF-A0A4Q5XPS2-F1
#
_entry.id   AF-A0A4Q5XPS2-F1
#
_cell.length_a   1.000
_cell.length_b   1.000
_cell.length_c   1.000
_cell.angle_alpha   90.00
_cell.angle_beta   90.00
_cell.angle_gamma   90.00
#
_symmetry.space_group_name_H-M   'P 1'
#
loop_
_entity.id
_entity.type
_entity.pdbx_description
1 polymer ?
#
loop_
_entity_poly.entity_id
_entity_poly.type
_entity_poly.pdbx_seq_one_letter_code
_entity_poly.pdbx_strand_id
1 'polypeptide(L)'
;MSISMHKASAPVFLHMLGNLDAFLEKAEIYAKDRGFDANLLVTSRLAPDMRPLSAQIQFASDTSKFAIARLSGGTSPSMADT
;
A
#
# COMPACT_ATOMS: atom_id res chain seq x y z
N MET A 1 -12.28 -29.09 -2.16
CA MET A 1 -12.35 -27.66 -1.78
C MET A 1 -11.63 -26.86 -2.85
N SER A 2 -12.35 -26.10 -3.69
CA SER A 2 -11.75 -25.22 -4.69
C SER A 2 -11.73 -23.78 -4.19
N ILE A 3 -10.59 -23.12 -4.31
CA ILE A 3 -10.46 -21.68 -4.09
C ILE A 3 -10.78 -20.95 -5.41
N SER A 4 -11.57 -19.88 -5.36
CA SER A 4 -11.79 -19.02 -6.51
C SER A 4 -10.74 -17.92 -6.57
N MET A 5 -10.45 -17.41 -7.77
CA MET A 5 -9.52 -16.28 -7.92
C MET A 5 -9.96 -15.04 -7.15
N HIS A 6 -11.27 -14.78 -7.06
CA HIS A 6 -11.79 -13.73 -6.20
C HIS A 6 -11.39 -13.96 -4.74
N LYS A 7 -11.64 -15.15 -4.16
CA LYS A 7 -11.30 -15.45 -2.76
C LYS A 7 -9.79 -15.39 -2.49
N ALA A 8 -8.97 -15.70 -3.48
CA ALA A 8 -7.52 -15.65 -3.40
C ALA A 8 -6.92 -14.23 -3.58
N SER A 9 -7.71 -13.22 -3.99
CA SER A 9 -7.18 -11.90 -4.38
C SER A 9 -7.88 -10.75 -3.67
N ALA A 10 -9.03 -10.27 -4.17
CA ALA A 10 -9.70 -9.06 -3.71
C ALA A 10 -9.83 -8.92 -2.17
N PRO A 11 -10.33 -9.93 -1.41
CA PRO A 11 -10.44 -9.80 0.04
C PRO A 11 -9.07 -9.83 0.73
N VAL A 12 -8.07 -10.50 0.14
CA VAL A 12 -6.69 -10.52 0.67
C VAL A 12 -6.04 -9.15 0.50
N PHE A 13 -6.16 -8.53 -0.68
CA PHE A 13 -5.66 -7.18 -0.91
C PHE A 13 -6.32 -6.15 0.02
N LEU A 14 -7.65 -6.20 0.16
CA LEU A 14 -8.38 -5.31 1.07
C LEU A 14 -7.89 -5.45 2.52
N HIS A 15 -7.70 -6.69 2.99
CA HIS A 15 -7.20 -6.93 4.34
C HIS A 15 -5.79 -6.38 4.53
N MET A 16 -4.88 -6.62 3.59
CA MET A 16 -3.49 -6.17 3.69
C MET A 16 -3.34 -4.65 3.54
N LEU A 17 -4.13 -4.01 2.67
CA LEU A 17 -4.16 -2.55 2.55
C LEU A 17 -4.75 -1.91 3.82
N GLY A 18 -5.75 -2.52 4.45
CA GLY A 18 -6.25 -2.08 5.75
C GLY A 18 -5.20 -2.20 6.86
N ASN A 19 -4.38 -3.25 6.85
CA ASN A 19 -3.26 -3.36 7.79
C ASN A 19 -2.21 -2.27 7.55
N LEU A 20 -1.94 -1.93 6.29
CA LEU A 20 -1.00 -0.87 5.92
C LEU A 20 -1.46 0.50 6.43
N ASP A 21 -2.75 0.80 6.29
CA ASP A 21 -3.38 2.01 6.84
C ASP A 21 -3.20 2.10 8.36
N ALA A 22 -3.51 1.02 9.08
CA ALA A 22 -3.30 0.94 10.53
C ALA A 22 -1.82 1.07 10.95
N PHE A 23 -0.87 0.71 10.07
CA PHE A 23 0.56 0.95 10.33
C PHE A 23 0.95 2.42 10.15
N LEU A 24 0.35 3.11 9.17
CA LEU A 24 0.57 4.54 8.95
C LEU A 24 0.02 5.37 10.12
N GLU A 25 -1.16 5.02 10.65
CA GLU A 25 -1.69 5.65 11.87
C GLU A 25 -0.71 5.53 13.05
N LYS A 26 -0.13 4.33 13.25
CA LYS A 26 0.89 4.11 14.29
C LYS A 26 2.16 4.91 14.04
N ALA A 27 2.57 5.06 12.78
CA ALA A 27 3.73 5.85 12.40
C ALA A 27 3.52 7.33 12.72
N GLU A 28 2.31 7.86 12.49
CA GLU A 28 1.93 9.23 12.84
C GLU A 28 1.95 9.45 14.36
N ILE A 29 1.34 8.53 15.13
CA ILE A 29 1.38 8.56 16.61
C ILE A 29 2.82 8.53 17.10
N TYR A 30 3.65 7.64 16.55
CA TYR A 30 5.06 7.54 16.90
C TYR A 30 5.84 8.83 16.63
N ALA A 31 5.61 9.47 15.48
CA ALA A 31 6.26 10.74 15.13
C ALA A 31 5.86 11.87 16.10
N LYS A 32 4.56 11.94 16.43
CA LYS A 32 4.01 12.89 17.40
C LYS A 32 4.61 12.69 18.79
N ASP A 33 4.65 11.45 19.29
CA ASP A 33 5.17 11.12 20.62
C ASP A 33 6.67 11.41 20.76
N ARG A 34 7.42 11.31 19.64
CA ARG A 34 8.86 11.56 19.58
C ARG A 34 9.20 13.01 19.21
N GLY A 35 8.21 13.83 18.84
CA GLY A 35 8.39 15.24 18.51
C GLY A 35 9.09 15.51 17.18
N PHE A 36 8.92 14.66 16.17
CA PHE A 36 9.46 14.89 14.83
C PHE A 36 8.36 14.86 13.76
N ASP A 37 8.66 15.41 12.58
CA ASP A 37 7.72 15.45 11.45
C ASP A 37 7.52 14.06 10.83
N ALA A 38 6.27 13.60 10.75
CA ALA A 38 5.90 12.32 10.15
C ALA A 38 6.37 12.19 8.69
N ASN A 39 6.54 13.31 7.97
CA ASN A 39 7.09 13.33 6.62
C ASN A 39 8.51 12.73 6.53
N LEU A 40 9.26 12.74 7.63
CA LEU A 40 10.55 12.06 7.71
C LEU A 40 10.41 10.54 7.51
N LEU A 41 9.35 9.91 8.02
CA LEU A 41 9.07 8.49 7.79
C LEU A 41 8.62 8.23 6.35
N VAL A 42 7.76 9.10 5.82
CA VAL A 42 7.23 9.00 4.44
C VAL A 42 8.34 9.06 3.40
N THR A 43 9.35 9.90 3.64
CA THR A 43 10.51 10.09 2.76
C THR A 43 11.68 9.15 3.06
N SER A 44 11.60 8.37 4.14
CA SER A 44 12.64 7.40 4.52
C SER A 44 12.70 6.21 3.56
N ARG A 45 13.89 5.62 3.45
CA ARG A 45 14.21 4.44 2.63
C ARG A 45 15.08 3.46 3.42
N LEU A 46 14.99 2.18 3.07
CA LEU A 46 15.75 1.12 3.75
C LEU A 46 17.21 1.02 3.26
N ALA A 47 17.46 1.36 2.00
CA ALA A 47 18.78 1.40 1.40
C ALA A 47 18.90 2.61 0.44
N PRO A 48 20.12 3.10 0.13
CA PRO A 48 20.32 4.30 -0.68
C PRO A 48 19.75 4.22 -2.11
N ASP A 49 19.67 3.02 -2.67
CA ASP A 49 19.17 2.68 -4.01
C ASP A 49 17.68 2.31 -4.03
N MET A 50 17.02 2.27 -2.86
CA MET A 50 15.59 2.00 -2.77
C MET A 50 14.74 3.27 -2.82
N ARG A 51 13.54 3.14 -3.38
CA ARG A 51 12.52 4.20 -3.33
C ARG A 51 11.97 4.38 -1.91
N PRO A 52 11.56 5.61 -1.54
CA PRO A 52 11.05 5.93 -0.20
C PRO A 52 9.72 5.23 0.09
N LEU A 53 9.30 5.26 1.36
CA LEU A 53 8.04 4.66 1.82
C LEU A 53 6.84 5.12 0.98
N SER A 54 6.72 6.40 0.62
CA SER A 54 5.63 6.91 -0.24
C SER A 54 5.47 6.11 -1.54
N ALA A 55 6.56 5.82 -2.23
CA ALA A 55 6.56 5.03 -3.46
C ALA A 55 6.23 3.55 -3.20
N GLN A 56 6.62 2.99 -2.06
CA GLN A 56 6.24 1.63 -1.68
C GLN A 56 4.72 1.50 -1.47
N ILE A 57 4.08 2.51 -0.88
CA ILE A 57 2.62 2.57 -0.75
C ILE A 57 1.95 2.64 -2.13
N GLN A 58 2.46 3.49 -3.03
CA GLN A 58 1.98 3.57 -4.41
C GLN A 58 2.07 2.21 -5.11
N PHE A 59 3.20 1.51 -4.99
CA PHE A 59 3.40 0.18 -5.57
C PHE A 59 2.44 -0.88 -5.00
N ALA A 60 2.13 -0.84 -3.71
CA ALA A 60 1.17 -1.76 -3.09
C ALA A 60 -0.26 -1.54 -3.64
N SER A 61 -0.68 -0.28 -3.76
CA SER A 61 -1.97 0.10 -4.37
C SER A 61 -2.03 -0.29 -5.85
N ASP A 62 -0.97 -0.03 -6.61
CA ASP A 62 -0.88 -0.35 -8.03
C ASP A 62 -0.90 -1.85 -8.29
N THR A 63 -0.16 -2.61 -7.50
CA THR A 63 -0.16 -4.08 -7.59
C THR A 63 -1.57 -4.61 -7.39
N SER A 64 -2.28 -4.10 -6.38
CA SER A 64 -3.65 -4.50 -6.07
C SER A 64 -4.62 -4.14 -7.19
N LYS A 65 -4.62 -2.88 -7.66
CA LYS A 65 -5.55 -2.40 -8.71
C LYS A 65 -5.33 -3.13 -10.04
N PHE A 66 -4.07 -3.33 -10.43
CA PHE A 66 -3.74 -3.99 -11.70
C PHE A 66 -3.97 -5.51 -11.64
N ALA A 67 -3.75 -6.15 -10.49
CA ALA A 67 -4.07 -7.57 -10.31
C ALA A 67 -5.57 -7.81 -10.50
N ILE A 68 -6.41 -7.01 -9.85
CA ILE A 68 -7.87 -7.16 -9.98
C ILE A 68 -8.35 -6.86 -11.40
N ALA A 69 -7.84 -5.80 -12.04
CA ALA A 69 -8.19 -5.49 -13.43
C ALA A 69 -7.87 -6.66 -14.39
N ARG A 70 -6.67 -7.26 -14.26
CA ARG A 70 -6.27 -8.42 -15.08
C ARG A 70 -7.12 -9.66 -14.81
N LEU A 71 -7.42 -9.95 -13.55
CA LEU A 71 -8.20 -11.14 -13.16
C LEU A 71 -9.69 -11.02 -13.52
N SER A 72 -10.25 -9.81 -13.53
CA SER A 72 -11.64 -9.56 -13.89
C SER A 72 -11.85 -9.27 -15.38
N GLY A 73 -10.78 -9.04 -16.14
CA GLY A 73 -10.85 -8.55 -17.52
C GLY A 73 -11.31 -7.09 -17.62
N GLY A 74 -11.34 -6.35 -16.51
CA GLY A 74 -11.72 -4.95 -16.45
C GLY A 74 -10.55 -3.99 -16.67
N THR A 75 -10.86 -2.68 -16.65
CA THR A 75 -9.85 -1.62 -16.67
C THR A 75 -9.52 -1.17 -15.24
N SER A 76 -8.25 -0.93 -14.96
CA SER A 76 -7.84 -0.38 -13.67
C SER A 76 -8.25 1.10 -13.57
N PRO A 77 -8.70 1.57 -12.40
CA PRO A 77 -8.96 2.99 -12.19
C PRO A 77 -7.67 3.81 -12.35
N SER A 78 -7.80 5.02 -12.90
CA SER A 78 -6.71 5.98 -12.92
C SER A 78 -6.46 6.51 -11.52
N MET A 79 -5.23 6.39 -11.05
CA MET A 79 -4.73 7.04 -9.83
C MET A 79 -3.41 7.67 -10.25
N ALA A 80 -3.37 8.99 -10.36
CA ALA A 80 -2.16 9.69 -10.74
C ALA A 80 -1.20 9.70 -9.54
N ASP A 81 0.03 9.27 -9.77
CA ASP A 81 1.09 9.39 -8.77
C ASP A 81 1.42 10.87 -8.56
N THR A 82 1.70 11.25 -7.32
CA THR A 82 2.16 12.59 -6.91
C THR A 82 3.60 12.51 -6.43
#